data_AF-A0A7J2HZD9-F1
#
_entry.id   AF-A0A7J2HZD9-F1
#
_cell.length_a   1.000
_cell.length_b   1.000
_cell.length_c   1.000
_cell.angle_alpha   90.00
_cell.angle_beta   90.00
_cell.angle_gamma   90.00
#
_symmetry.space_group_name_H-M   'P 1'
#
loop_
_entity.id
_entity.type
_entity.pdbx_description
1 polymer ?
#
loop_
_entity_poly.entity_id
_entity_poly.type
_entity_poly.pdbx_seq_one_letter_code
_entity_poly.pdbx_strand_id
1 'polypeptide(L)'
;MPNNEQLFKAKIVQMILMGNAEGALKALSEFYKVGAPHLKVGMPKKHSKNIGCYVSKTKTIHVKDREKLCNPFVILHEFYHHLRTQHGKHKGTEKYANKFAIDYIKAFRDSRKHFYK
;
A
#
# COMPACT_ATOMS: atom_id res chain seq x y z
N MET A 1 19.47 -15.92 2.04
CA MET A 1 18.53 -15.55 3.10
C MET A 1 17.94 -14.17 2.80
N PRO A 2 16.61 -14.02 2.69
CA PRO A 2 15.99 -12.70 2.58
C PRO A 2 16.30 -11.90 3.86
N ASN A 3 16.68 -10.62 3.71
CA ASN A 3 16.88 -9.75 4.87
C ASN A 3 15.51 -9.42 5.54
N ASN A 4 15.54 -8.95 6.79
CA ASN A 4 14.32 -8.66 7.57
C ASN A 4 13.34 -7.70 6.86
N GLU A 5 13.87 -6.76 6.05
CA GLU A 5 13.04 -5.84 5.27
C GLU A 5 12.31 -6.55 4.12
N GLN A 6 12.96 -7.45 3.40
CA GLN A 6 12.31 -8.25 2.35
C GLN A 6 11.20 -9.14 2.91
N LEU A 7 11.43 -9.76 4.07
CA LEU A 7 10.42 -10.55 4.77
C LEU A 7 9.23 -9.69 5.20
N PHE A 8 9.49 -8.49 5.73
CA PHE A 8 8.43 -7.52 6.06
C PHE A 8 7.61 -7.15 4.83
N LYS A 9 8.26 -6.76 3.73
CA LYS A 9 7.59 -6.42 2.46
C LYS A 9 6.72 -7.56 1.94
N ALA A 10 7.24 -8.78 1.95
CA ALA A 10 6.49 -9.97 1.55
C ALA A 10 5.26 -10.22 2.42
N LYS A 11 5.40 -10.08 3.74
CA LYS A 11 4.29 -10.22 4.71
C LYS A 11 3.20 -9.19 4.46
N ILE A 12 3.55 -7.93 4.19
CA ILE A 12 2.57 -6.88 3.86
C ILE A 12 1.75 -7.25 2.62
N VAL A 13 2.40 -7.71 1.54
CA VAL A 13 1.70 -8.16 0.33
C VAL A 13 0.77 -9.33 0.63
N GLN A 14 1.24 -10.31 1.41
CA GLN A 14 0.42 -11.46 1.82
C GLN A 14 -0.83 -11.04 2.60
N MET A 15 -0.69 -10.12 3.56
CA MET A 15 -1.82 -9.60 4.34
C MET A 15 -2.87 -8.94 3.44
N ILE A 16 -2.45 -8.14 2.47
CA ILE A 16 -3.37 -7.49 1.52
C ILE A 16 -4.08 -8.54 0.66
N LEU A 17 -3.35 -9.51 0.11
CA LEU A 17 -3.95 -10.59 -0.70
C LEU A 17 -4.98 -11.42 0.07
N MET A 18 -4.80 -11.57 1.38
CA MET A 18 -5.74 -12.28 2.27
C MET A 18 -6.92 -11.40 2.73
N GLY A 19 -7.07 -10.19 2.19
CA GLY A 19 -8.14 -9.26 2.54
C GLY A 19 -7.90 -8.47 3.82
N ASN A 20 -6.73 -8.59 4.46
CA ASN A 20 -6.36 -7.84 5.66
C ASN A 20 -5.59 -6.56 5.31
N ALA A 21 -6.21 -5.71 4.47
CA ALA A 21 -5.61 -4.45 4.04
C ALA A 21 -5.43 -3.46 5.20
N GLU A 22 -6.38 -3.38 6.14
CA GLU A 22 -6.28 -2.50 7.31
C GLU A 22 -5.12 -2.89 8.23
N GLY A 23 -4.95 -4.19 8.50
CA GLY A 23 -3.80 -4.68 9.26
C GLY A 23 -2.48 -4.40 8.55
N ALA A 24 -2.45 -4.52 7.21
CA ALA A 24 -1.26 -4.20 6.42
C ALA A 24 -0.91 -2.70 6.51
N LEU A 25 -1.91 -1.82 6.43
CA LEU A 25 -1.73 -0.37 6.58
C LEU A 25 -1.24 -0.02 7.99
N LYS A 26 -1.77 -0.66 9.04
CA LYS A 26 -1.29 -0.47 10.41
C LYS A 26 0.18 -0.86 10.55
N ALA A 27 0.57 -2.04 10.07
CA ALA A 27 1.95 -2.51 10.12
C ALA A 27 2.91 -1.62 9.32
N LEU A 28 2.48 -1.14 8.14
CA LEU A 28 3.24 -0.15 7.35
C LEU A 28 3.43 1.17 8.11
N SER A 29 2.36 1.68 8.71
CA SER A 29 2.39 2.92 9.48
C SER A 29 3.30 2.83 10.70
N GLU A 30 3.30 1.70 11.41
CA GLU A 30 4.23 1.42 12.51
C GLU A 30 5.68 1.38 12.00
N PHE A 31 5.94 0.68 10.90
CA PHE A 31 7.29 0.56 10.31
C PHE A 31 7.85 1.91 9.86
N TYR A 32 7.04 2.74 9.19
CA TYR A 32 7.45 4.06 8.71
C TYR A 32 7.26 5.19 9.74
N LYS A 33 6.73 4.88 10.93
CA LYS A 33 6.46 5.84 12.02
C LYS A 33 5.55 6.99 11.58
N VAL A 34 4.48 6.66 10.86
CA VAL A 34 3.42 7.60 10.44
C VAL A 34 2.07 7.17 11.00
N GLY A 35 1.09 8.07 11.06
CA GLY A 35 -0.27 7.69 11.42
C GLY A 35 -0.87 6.67 10.45
N ALA A 36 -1.77 5.80 10.90
CA ALA A 36 -2.48 4.90 10.00
C ALA A 36 -3.50 5.69 9.14
N PRO A 37 -3.48 5.58 7.80
CA PRO A 37 -4.56 6.13 7.00
C PRO A 37 -5.84 5.31 7.19
N HIS A 38 -7.00 5.98 7.10
CA HIS A 38 -8.28 5.30 7.01
C HIS A 38 -8.42 4.58 5.66
N LEU A 39 -9.22 3.52 5.61
CA LEU A 39 -9.50 2.78 4.38
C LEU A 39 -11.01 2.80 4.10
N LYS A 40 -11.41 3.16 2.88
CA LYS A 40 -12.82 3.26 2.50
C LYS A 40 -13.09 2.74 1.09
N VAL A 41 -14.17 2.00 0.92
CA VAL A 41 -14.70 1.61 -0.39
C VAL A 41 -15.58 2.71 -0.96
N GLY A 42 -15.42 3.00 -2.24
CA GLY A 42 -16.12 4.05 -2.99
C GLY A 42 -15.23 5.26 -3.24
N MET A 43 -15.30 5.80 -4.46
CA MET A 43 -14.46 6.91 -4.91
C MET A 43 -15.11 8.28 -4.65
N PRO A 44 -14.32 9.31 -4.28
CA PRO A 44 -14.79 10.68 -4.32
C PRO A 44 -15.22 11.08 -5.74
N LYS A 45 -16.24 11.95 -5.88
CA LYS A 45 -16.81 12.36 -7.18
C LYS A 45 -15.75 12.77 -8.22
N LYS A 46 -14.69 13.49 -7.79
CA LYS A 46 -13.60 13.97 -8.66
C LYS A 46 -12.62 12.87 -9.11
N HIS A 47 -12.65 11.69 -8.50
CA HIS A 47 -11.72 10.58 -8.74
C HIS A 47 -12.43 9.29 -9.16
N SER A 48 -13.68 9.38 -9.63
CA SER A 48 -14.53 8.22 -9.97
C SER A 48 -13.94 7.28 -11.03
N LYS A 49 -13.05 7.79 -11.89
CA LYS A 49 -12.38 6.99 -12.93
C LYS A 49 -11.18 6.20 -12.41
N ASN A 50 -10.65 6.52 -11.22
CA ASN A 50 -9.49 5.85 -10.67
C ASN A 50 -9.90 4.56 -9.95
N ILE A 51 -8.97 3.62 -9.84
CA ILE A 51 -9.16 2.38 -9.06
C ILE A 51 -8.83 2.55 -7.57
N GLY A 52 -8.06 3.59 -7.24
CA GLY A 52 -7.70 4.01 -5.88
C GLY A 52 -7.37 5.51 -5.84
N CYS A 53 -7.45 6.10 -4.65
CA CYS A 53 -7.06 7.49 -4.41
C CYS A 53 -6.82 7.78 -2.93
N TYR A 54 -5.65 8.31 -2.60
CA TYR A 54 -5.38 8.91 -1.31
C TYR A 54 -5.85 10.38 -1.24
N VAL A 55 -6.62 10.68 -0.21
CA VAL A 55 -7.09 12.03 0.14
C VAL A 55 -6.34 12.52 1.38
N SER A 56 -5.46 13.50 1.19
CA SER A 56 -4.60 14.04 2.26
C SER A 56 -5.39 14.70 3.39
N LYS A 57 -6.46 15.44 3.06
CA LYS A 57 -7.28 16.19 4.03
C LYS A 57 -7.88 15.29 5.12
N THR A 58 -8.32 14.09 4.75
CA THR A 58 -8.95 13.13 5.67
C THR A 58 -8.05 11.95 6.01
N LYS A 59 -6.81 11.95 5.49
CA LYS A 59 -5.86 10.83 5.58
C LYS A 59 -6.52 9.49 5.20
N THR A 60 -7.27 9.47 4.10
CA THR A 60 -8.08 8.30 3.70
C THR A 60 -7.60 7.75 2.37
N ILE A 61 -7.38 6.45 2.31
CA ILE A 61 -7.24 5.68 1.08
C ILE A 61 -8.64 5.24 0.66
N HIS A 62 -9.06 5.71 -0.51
CA HIS A 62 -10.26 5.26 -1.18
C HIS A 62 -9.90 4.19 -2.22
N VAL A 63 -10.71 3.14 -2.30
CA VAL A 63 -10.64 2.15 -3.36
C VAL A 63 -11.98 2.05 -4.08
N LYS A 64 -11.96 1.71 -5.36
CA LYS A 64 -13.17 1.71 -6.20
C LYS A 64 -14.25 0.74 -5.70
N ASP A 65 -13.83 -0.46 -5.33
CA ASP A 65 -14.70 -1.58 -4.96
C ASP A 65 -13.98 -2.47 -3.93
N ARG A 66 -14.68 -3.48 -3.40
CA ARG A 66 -14.13 -4.40 -2.40
C ARG A 66 -13.00 -5.26 -2.95
N GLU A 67 -13.00 -5.59 -4.25
CA GLU A 67 -11.92 -6.39 -4.85
C GLU A 67 -10.59 -5.64 -4.80
N LYS A 68 -10.62 -4.31 -4.95
CA LYS A 68 -9.41 -3.47 -4.83
C LYS A 68 -8.83 -3.41 -3.41
N LEU A 69 -9.57 -3.80 -2.37
CA LEU A 69 -8.99 -3.97 -1.02
C LEU A 69 -7.93 -5.08 -1.02
N CYS A 70 -8.11 -6.11 -1.84
CA CYS A 70 -7.18 -7.23 -1.94
C CYS A 70 -6.08 -7.01 -3.00
N ASN A 71 -5.98 -5.82 -3.59
CA ASN A 71 -4.98 -5.52 -4.60
C ASN A 71 -3.75 -4.83 -3.97
N PRO A 72 -2.61 -5.55 -3.83
CA PRO A 72 -1.43 -4.98 -3.16
C PRO A 72 -0.89 -3.76 -3.88
N PHE A 73 -0.95 -3.74 -5.22
CA PHE A 73 -0.46 -2.60 -6.00
C PHE A 73 -1.22 -1.32 -5.65
N VAL A 74 -2.56 -1.38 -5.65
CA VAL A 74 -3.41 -0.21 -5.34
C VAL A 74 -3.18 0.27 -3.90
N ILE A 75 -3.23 -0.64 -2.92
CA ILE A 75 -3.08 -0.28 -1.51
C ILE A 75 -1.69 0.34 -1.23
N LEU A 76 -0.62 -0.27 -1.75
CA LEU A 76 0.74 0.23 -1.56
C LEU A 76 1.00 1.55 -2.29
N HIS A 77 0.42 1.73 -3.48
CA HIS A 77 0.49 2.97 -4.25
C HIS A 77 -0.11 4.14 -3.48
N GLU A 78 -1.34 3.97 -2.97
CA GLU A 78 -2.00 5.02 -2.21
C GLU A 78 -1.35 5.25 -0.83
N PHE A 79 -0.82 4.19 -0.20
CA PHE A 79 -0.04 4.33 1.03
C PHE A 79 1.24 5.15 0.81
N TYR A 80 1.91 5.01 -0.34
CA TYR A 80 3.06 5.85 -0.64
C TYR A 80 2.67 7.34 -0.67
N HIS A 81 1.55 7.70 -1.28
CA HIS A 81 1.05 9.08 -1.27
C HIS A 81 0.77 9.58 0.14
N HIS A 82 0.24 8.72 1.01
CA HIS A 82 0.09 9.00 2.44
C HIS A 82 1.45 9.30 3.11
N LEU A 83 2.41 8.37 2.99
CA LEU A 83 3.75 8.48 3.57
C LEU A 83 4.45 9.79 3.16
N ARG A 84 4.40 10.13 1.88
CA ARG A 84 5.06 11.34 1.35
C ARG A 84 4.45 12.61 1.92
N THR A 85 3.13 12.65 2.04
CA THR A 85 2.39 13.78 2.61
C THR A 85 2.66 13.95 4.11
N GLN A 86 2.82 12.85 4.87
CA GLN A 86 3.12 12.94 6.31
C GLN A 86 4.55 13.43 6.60
N HIS A 87 5.51 13.17 5.73
CA HIS A 87 6.89 13.64 5.91
C HIS A 87 7.12 15.08 5.43
N GLY A 88 6.06 15.90 5.32
CA GLY A 88 6.13 17.31 4.93
C GLY A 88 6.67 17.57 3.52
N LYS A 89 6.86 16.51 2.72
CA LYS A 89 7.27 16.67 1.32
C LYS A 89 6.01 16.73 0.47
N HIS A 90 6.09 17.41 -0.68
CA HIS A 90 5.01 17.46 -1.66
C HIS A 90 4.45 16.06 -1.98
N LYS A 91 3.20 16.02 -2.47
CA LYS A 91 2.51 14.80 -2.91
C LYS A 91 3.49 13.92 -3.71
N GLY A 92 3.58 12.64 -3.34
CA GLY A 92 4.43 11.68 -4.03
C GLY A 92 4.16 11.71 -5.54
N THR A 93 5.19 11.48 -6.35
CA THR A 93 4.96 11.33 -7.80
C THR A 93 4.42 9.93 -8.09
N GLU A 94 3.57 9.81 -9.11
CA GLU A 94 3.01 8.51 -9.54
C GLU A 94 4.12 7.50 -9.85
N LYS A 95 5.24 7.95 -10.44
CA LYS A 95 6.40 7.10 -10.74
C LYS A 95 6.98 6.47 -9.47
N TYR A 96 7.10 7.22 -8.38
CA TYR A 96 7.65 6.68 -7.13
C TYR A 96 6.63 5.81 -6.38
N ALA A 97 5.34 6.14 -6.45
CA ALA A 97 4.27 5.31 -5.91
C ALA A 97 4.23 3.93 -6.60
N ASN A 98 4.32 3.91 -7.93
CA ASN A 98 4.45 2.68 -8.71
C ASN A 98 5.69 1.87 -8.30
N LYS A 99 6.85 2.54 -8.19
CA LYS A 99 8.11 1.88 -7.81
C LYS A 99 8.01 1.27 -6.41
N PHE A 100 7.41 1.99 -5.46
CA PHE A 100 7.19 1.53 -4.10
C PHE A 100 6.32 0.26 -4.08
N ALA A 101 5.18 0.27 -4.77
CA ALA A 101 4.30 -0.89 -4.84
C ALA A 101 4.98 -2.11 -5.51
N ILE A 102 5.69 -1.89 -6.63
CA ILE A 102 6.42 -2.94 -7.35
C ILE A 102 7.51 -3.57 -6.49
N ASP A 103 8.22 -2.79 -5.68
CA ASP A 103 9.29 -3.27 -4.81
C ASP A 103 8.78 -4.29 -3.78
N TYR A 104 7.65 -4.00 -3.14
CA TYR A 104 6.99 -4.93 -2.22
C TYR A 104 6.52 -6.20 -2.93
N ILE A 105 5.89 -6.07 -4.10
CA ILE A 105 5.42 -7.21 -4.89
C ILE A 105 6.59 -8.10 -5.33
N LYS A 106 7.73 -7.51 -5.70
CA LYS A 106 8.95 -8.26 -6.02
C LYS A 106 9.45 -9.04 -4.81
N ALA A 107 9.54 -8.41 -3.64
CA ALA A 107 9.94 -9.08 -2.41
C ALA A 107 9.06 -10.30 -2.08
N PHE A 108 7.73 -10.19 -2.27
CA PHE A 108 6.81 -11.32 -2.11
C PHE A 108 7.03 -12.44 -3.14
N ARG A 109 7.26 -12.09 -4.41
CA ARG A 109 7.53 -13.09 -5.46
C ARG A 109 8.83 -13.84 -5.19
N ASP A 110 9.86 -13.14 -4.75
CA ASP A 110 11.17 -13.73 -4.48
C ASP A 110 11.17 -14.55 -3.18
N SER A 111 10.40 -14.14 -2.16
CA SER A 111 10.21 -14.95 -0.96
C SER A 111 9.54 -16.29 -1.29
N ARG A 112 8.52 -16.31 -2.17
CA ARG A 112 7.87 -17.55 -2.60
C ARG A 112 8.80 -18.48 -3.35
N LYS A 113 9.68 -17.96 -4.22
CA LYS A 113 10.66 -18.78 -4.97
C LYS A 113 11.65 -19.49 -4.04
N HIS A 114 11.94 -18.93 -2.87
CA HIS A 114 12.86 -19.53 -1.89
C HIS A 114 12.26 -20.72 -1.13
N PHE A 115 10.93 -20.87 -1.12
CA PHE A 115 10.24 -21.99 -0.45
C PHE A 115 10.05 -23.23 -1.33
N TYR A 116 10.24 -23.11 -2.66
CA TYR A 116 10.09 -24.21 -3.63
C TYR A 116 11.42 -24.62 -4.27
N LYS A 117 12.55 -24.27 -3.64
CA LYS A 117 13.90 -24.72 -4.00
C LYS A 117 14.47 -25.50 -2.84
#